data_AF-X6LAH7-F1
#
_entry.id   AF-X6LAH7-F1
#
_cell.length_a   1.000
_cell.length_b   1.000
_cell.length_c   1.000
_cell.angle_alpha   90.00
_cell.angle_beta   90.00
_cell.angle_gamma   90.00
#
_symmetry.space_group_name_H-M   'P 1'
#
loop_
_entity.id
_entity.type
_entity.pdbx_description
1 polymer ?
#
loop_
_entity_poly.entity_id
_entity_poly.type
_entity_poly.pdbx_seq_one_letter_code
_entity_poly.pdbx_strand_id
1 'polypeptide(L)'
;MGYPLQLYHICAVLLYCGKSCTNEFSYDQIKFRHDKWHYLDFFLHVAIRILHFHERREESEMEFYCGLKGVRFENIEKEIKFGYFISHVSTSDDIQVAKMFRGDQGCILHFHSSMRRALGIFSCDVSWISPFKHEREILFAKSLLNFINDENTHKKTMAWNANVENEDEYTQMILLTWTEYDEHIQQIVRVNEMFNYSIDFNLIYFVLKCNKKNIIHTRLMLHAFEKWRRNGNDKKYKERMKEFVEERCCNYNINLFCMFLSEKKPILNAVDFAKSVTVSDGLPFVEKDRNVLNFLM
;
A
#
# COMPACT_ATOMS: atom_id res chain seq x y z
N MET A 1 13.23 -19.47 9.27
CA MET A 1 11.89 -19.89 8.80
C MET A 1 10.89 -19.54 9.89
N GLY A 2 10.29 -18.34 9.84
CA GLY A 2 9.44 -17.80 10.93
C GLY A 2 8.07 -17.31 10.47
N TYR A 3 7.70 -17.52 9.21
CA TYR A 3 6.40 -17.12 8.69
C TYR A 3 5.31 -18.10 9.16
N PRO A 4 4.14 -17.63 9.60
CA PRO A 4 3.05 -18.48 10.09
C PRO A 4 2.27 -19.15 8.94
N LEU A 5 2.99 -19.80 8.02
CA LEU A 5 2.43 -20.50 6.88
C LEU A 5 2.27 -21.99 7.17
N GLN A 6 1.15 -22.56 6.70
CA GLN A 6 0.95 -24.00 6.68
C GLN A 6 1.51 -24.58 5.38
N LEU A 7 1.71 -25.90 5.33
CA LEU A 7 2.33 -26.57 4.18
C LEU A 7 1.64 -26.23 2.85
N TYR A 8 0.30 -26.22 2.82
CA TYR A 8 -0.44 -25.91 1.60
C TYR A 8 -0.31 -24.44 1.17
N HIS A 9 -0.09 -23.50 2.09
CA HIS A 9 0.25 -22.12 1.73
C HIS A 9 1.61 -22.07 1.04
N ILE A 10 2.60 -22.77 1.59
CA ILE A 10 3.96 -22.85 1.03
C ILE A 10 3.92 -23.49 -0.36
N CYS A 11 3.18 -24.59 -0.52
CA CYS A 11 2.99 -25.24 -1.82
C CYS A 11 2.30 -24.32 -2.83
N ALA A 12 1.28 -23.57 -2.43
CA ALA A 12 0.58 -22.63 -3.33
C ALA A 12 1.53 -21.54 -3.85
N VAL A 13 2.36 -20.95 -2.96
CA VAL A 13 3.38 -19.97 -3.37
C VAL A 13 4.42 -20.60 -4.29
N LEU A 14 4.94 -21.79 -3.96
CA LEU A 14 5.90 -22.51 -4.81
C LEU A 14 5.35 -22.81 -6.21
N LEU A 15 4.11 -23.28 -6.29
CA LEU A 15 3.45 -23.57 -7.56
C LEU A 15 3.26 -22.29 -8.37
N TYR A 16 2.82 -21.19 -7.74
CA TYR A 16 2.65 -19.92 -8.44
C TYR A 16 3.97 -19.30 -8.89
N CYS A 17 5.07 -19.41 -8.13
CA CYS A 17 6.38 -18.97 -8.59
C CYS A 17 6.97 -19.90 -9.67
N GLY A 18 6.42 -21.10 -9.83
CA GLY A 18 6.78 -22.05 -10.88
C GLY A 18 6.14 -21.67 -12.22
N LYS A 19 6.90 -20.97 -13.08
CA LYS A 19 6.48 -20.40 -14.40
C LYS A 19 5.45 -21.22 -15.20
N SER A 20 5.56 -22.55 -15.23
CA SER A 20 4.62 -23.40 -15.99
C SER A 20 3.20 -23.35 -15.45
N CYS A 21 3.02 -23.38 -14.13
CA CYS A 21 1.69 -23.32 -13.51
C CYS A 21 1.12 -21.90 -13.57
N THR A 22 1.97 -20.89 -13.32
CA THR A 22 1.59 -19.47 -13.32
C THR A 22 0.96 -19.04 -14.64
N ASN A 23 1.52 -19.46 -15.78
CA ASN A 23 1.06 -19.04 -17.09
C ASN A 23 -0.37 -19.49 -17.37
N GLU A 24 -0.67 -20.78 -17.14
CA GLU A 24 -2.01 -21.33 -17.36
C GLU A 24 -3.01 -20.82 -16.33
N PHE A 25 -2.59 -20.76 -15.06
CA PHE A 25 -3.39 -20.20 -13.97
C PHE A 25 -3.79 -18.74 -14.27
N SER A 26 -2.83 -17.87 -14.56
CA SER A 26 -3.08 -16.45 -14.85
C SER A 26 -3.93 -16.26 -16.10
N TYR A 27 -3.71 -17.06 -17.15
CA TYR A 27 -4.54 -17.05 -18.35
C TYR A 27 -6.00 -17.38 -18.04
N ASP A 28 -6.26 -18.45 -17.28
CA ASP A 28 -7.62 -18.82 -16.87
C ASP A 28 -8.26 -17.77 -15.94
N GLN A 29 -7.50 -17.15 -15.02
CA GLN A 29 -8.00 -16.05 -14.18
C GLN A 29 -8.46 -14.85 -15.02
N ILE A 30 -7.67 -14.42 -16.00
CA ILE A 30 -8.03 -13.29 -16.90
C ILE A 30 -9.27 -13.62 -17.75
N LYS A 31 -9.50 -14.90 -18.05
CA LYS A 31 -10.70 -15.38 -18.76
C LYS A 31 -11.88 -15.70 -17.82
N PHE A 32 -11.79 -15.32 -16.54
CA PHE A 32 -12.81 -15.57 -15.50
C PHE A 32 -13.13 -17.05 -15.24
N ARG A 33 -12.19 -17.95 -15.53
CA ARG A 33 -12.30 -19.40 -15.27
C ARG A 33 -11.73 -19.76 -13.90
N HIS A 34 -12.23 -19.07 -12.88
CA HIS A 34 -11.70 -19.16 -11.52
C HIS A 34 -11.96 -20.51 -10.83
N ASP A 35 -13.03 -21.20 -11.24
CA ASP A 35 -13.50 -22.49 -10.73
C ASP A 35 -12.46 -23.61 -10.87
N LYS A 36 -11.71 -23.62 -11.97
CA LYS A 36 -10.64 -24.61 -12.21
C LYS A 36 -9.54 -24.61 -11.15
N TRP A 37 -9.29 -23.46 -10.54
CA TRP A 37 -8.12 -23.23 -9.69
C TRP A 37 -8.50 -22.86 -8.26
N HIS A 38 -9.73 -23.19 -7.83
CA HIS A 38 -10.30 -22.73 -6.57
C HIS A 38 -9.35 -22.89 -5.37
N TYR A 39 -8.75 -24.07 -5.19
CA TYR A 39 -7.85 -24.33 -4.08
C TYR A 39 -6.52 -23.59 -4.18
N LEU A 40 -5.89 -23.60 -5.37
CA LEU A 40 -4.63 -22.90 -5.57
C LEU A 40 -4.80 -21.40 -5.33
N ASP A 41 -5.85 -20.81 -5.92
CA ASP A 41 -6.16 -19.40 -5.80
C ASP A 41 -6.47 -18.99 -4.35
N PHE A 42 -7.32 -19.77 -3.67
CA PHE A 42 -7.66 -19.53 -2.26
C PHE A 42 -6.42 -19.61 -1.36
N PHE A 43 -5.63 -20.68 -1.45
CA PHE A 43 -4.47 -20.86 -0.59
C PHE A 43 -3.37 -19.85 -0.89
N LEU A 44 -3.18 -19.47 -2.16
CA LEU A 44 -2.23 -18.43 -2.55
C LEU A 44 -2.66 -17.08 -1.98
N HIS A 45 -3.93 -16.70 -2.16
CA HIS A 45 -4.45 -15.45 -1.59
C HIS A 45 -4.27 -15.41 -0.06
N VAL A 46 -4.62 -16.51 0.64
CA VAL A 46 -4.44 -16.59 2.10
C VAL A 46 -2.97 -16.50 2.49
N ALA A 47 -2.07 -17.16 1.75
CA ALA A 47 -0.63 -17.08 1.98
C ALA A 47 -0.12 -15.63 1.86
N ILE A 48 -0.45 -14.95 0.76
CA ILE A 48 -0.07 -13.55 0.52
C ILE A 48 -0.60 -12.66 1.65
N ARG A 49 -1.87 -12.82 2.04
CA ARG A 49 -2.48 -12.04 3.13
C ARG A 49 -1.78 -12.28 4.46
N ILE A 50 -1.45 -13.52 4.81
CA ILE A 50 -0.73 -13.85 6.04
C ILE A 50 0.65 -13.17 6.05
N LEU A 51 1.40 -13.31 4.95
CA LEU A 51 2.73 -12.71 4.82
C LEU A 51 2.66 -11.18 4.84
N HIS A 52 1.68 -10.58 4.16
CA HIS A 52 1.43 -9.15 4.15
C HIS A 52 1.29 -8.57 5.57
N PHE A 53 0.54 -9.23 6.46
CA PHE A 53 0.43 -8.78 7.85
C PHE A 53 1.67 -9.10 8.69
N HIS A 54 2.51 -10.04 8.28
CA HIS A 54 3.75 -10.37 8.98
C HIS A 54 4.93 -9.45 8.60
N GLU A 55 4.99 -9.01 7.35
CA GLU A 55 6.02 -8.12 6.83
C GLU A 55 5.90 -6.70 7.37
N ARG A 56 7.04 -6.05 7.63
CA ARG A 56 7.15 -4.65 8.11
C ARG A 56 6.98 -3.63 6.98
N ARG A 57 5.85 -3.67 6.29
CA ARG A 57 5.54 -2.82 5.13
C ARG A 57 5.47 -1.33 5.49
N GLU A 58 5.12 -1.03 6.74
CA GLU A 58 5.11 0.32 7.32
C GLU A 58 6.50 0.98 7.33
N GLU A 59 7.58 0.20 7.27
CA GLU A 59 8.96 0.69 7.23
C GLU A 59 9.51 0.78 5.81
N SER A 60 8.79 0.24 4.82
CA SER A 60 9.25 0.14 3.44
C SER A 60 8.78 1.33 2.62
N GLU A 61 9.70 1.98 1.92
CA GLU A 61 9.42 2.98 0.88
C GLU A 61 9.62 2.42 -0.54
N MET A 62 9.86 1.11 -0.64
CA MET A 62 10.11 0.40 -1.89
C MET A 62 8.97 0.57 -2.90
N GLU A 63 9.38 0.72 -4.15
CA GLU A 63 8.52 0.65 -5.33
C GLU A 63 8.77 -0.65 -6.06
N PHE A 64 7.78 -1.06 -6.86
CA PHE A 64 7.86 -2.30 -7.63
C PHE A 64 7.52 -2.08 -9.08
N TYR A 65 7.97 -2.99 -9.92
CA TYR A 65 7.85 -2.90 -11.36
C TYR A 65 7.35 -4.23 -11.92
N CYS A 66 6.46 -4.15 -12.91
CA CYS A 66 5.98 -5.30 -13.67
C CYS A 66 6.05 -4.98 -15.17
N GLY A 67 6.74 -5.82 -15.95
CA GLY A 67 6.83 -5.67 -17.39
C GLY A 67 5.71 -6.40 -18.11
N LEU A 68 5.01 -5.71 -19.01
CA LEU A 68 3.97 -6.27 -19.85
C LEU A 68 4.37 -6.18 -21.33
N LYS A 69 4.65 -7.33 -21.93
CA LYS A 69 5.05 -7.42 -23.34
C LYS A 69 3.90 -7.09 -24.29
N GLY A 70 4.13 -6.19 -25.23
CA GLY A 70 3.18 -5.84 -26.29
C GLY A 70 1.92 -5.12 -25.83
N VAL A 71 1.86 -4.69 -24.56
CA VAL A 71 0.75 -3.90 -24.02
C VAL A 71 1.10 -2.43 -24.12
N ARG A 72 0.21 -1.63 -24.70
CA ARG A 72 0.29 -0.16 -24.70
C ARG A 72 -1.13 0.40 -24.68
N PHE A 73 -1.37 1.37 -23.82
CA PHE A 73 -2.65 2.07 -23.71
C PHE A 73 -2.67 3.26 -24.66
N GLU A 74 -3.78 3.45 -25.39
CA GLU A 74 -3.96 4.63 -26.25
C GLU A 74 -4.38 5.84 -25.43
N ASN A 75 -5.27 5.63 -24.45
CA ASN A 75 -5.72 6.68 -23.54
C ASN A 75 -6.09 6.08 -22.18
N ILE A 76 -5.13 6.08 -21.26
CA ILE A 76 -5.33 5.43 -19.97
C ILE A 76 -6.47 6.05 -19.15
N GLU A 77 -6.69 7.36 -19.25
CA GLU A 77 -7.74 8.05 -18.48
C GLU A 77 -9.15 7.62 -18.92
N LYS A 78 -9.32 7.28 -20.21
CA LYS A 78 -10.57 6.75 -20.74
C LYS A 78 -10.72 5.26 -20.47
N GLU A 79 -9.62 4.52 -20.50
CA GLU A 79 -9.58 3.06 -20.36
C GLU A 79 -9.67 2.62 -18.89
N ILE A 80 -9.09 3.39 -17.97
CA ILE A 80 -8.96 3.04 -16.55
C ILE A 80 -9.35 4.25 -15.68
N LYS A 81 -10.53 4.17 -15.06
CA LYS A 81 -10.93 5.15 -14.01
C LYS A 81 -10.30 4.84 -12.66
N PHE A 82 -10.33 3.57 -12.31
CA PHE A 82 -9.66 2.91 -11.20
C PHE A 82 -9.74 1.40 -11.49
N GLY A 83 -8.91 0.61 -10.84
CA GLY A 83 -8.74 -0.80 -11.14
C GLY A 83 -8.75 -1.70 -9.92
N TYR A 84 -8.94 -2.98 -10.21
CA TYR A 84 -8.82 -4.10 -9.30
C TYR A 84 -7.97 -5.17 -9.98
N PHE A 85 -7.20 -5.93 -9.22
CA PHE A 85 -6.42 -7.03 -9.78
C PHE A 85 -7.30 -8.25 -10.01
N ILE A 86 -7.51 -8.61 -11.28
CA ILE A 86 -8.29 -9.80 -11.69
C ILE A 86 -7.49 -11.09 -11.43
N SER A 87 -6.16 -11.03 -11.48
CA SER A 87 -5.25 -12.12 -11.11
C SER A 87 -4.22 -11.64 -10.10
N HIS A 88 -3.51 -12.57 -9.46
CA HIS A 88 -2.30 -12.22 -8.72
C HIS A 88 -1.26 -11.62 -9.68
N VAL A 89 -0.42 -10.72 -9.20
CA VAL A 89 0.54 -9.97 -10.03
C VAL A 89 1.94 -10.08 -9.44
N SER A 90 2.86 -10.67 -10.18
CA SER A 90 4.29 -10.69 -9.83
C SER A 90 4.95 -9.38 -10.24
N THR A 91 5.74 -8.84 -9.31
CA THR A 91 6.49 -7.59 -9.47
C THR A 91 7.91 -7.79 -8.95
N SER A 92 8.80 -6.85 -9.26
CA SER A 92 10.19 -6.82 -8.77
C SER A 92 10.53 -5.42 -8.29
N ASP A 93 11.36 -5.30 -7.27
CA ASP A 93 12.01 -4.02 -6.92
C ASP A 93 13.14 -3.65 -7.91
N ASP A 94 13.47 -4.54 -8.87
CA ASP A 94 14.39 -4.27 -9.96
C ASP A 94 13.67 -3.85 -11.25
N ILE A 95 13.84 -2.59 -11.66
CA ILE A 95 13.30 -2.13 -12.93
C ILE A 95 13.90 -2.88 -14.14
N GLN A 96 15.13 -3.42 -14.04
CA GLN A 96 15.72 -4.19 -15.13
C GLN A 96 15.00 -5.52 -15.35
N VAL A 97 14.54 -6.16 -14.27
CA VAL A 97 13.70 -7.36 -14.36
C VAL A 97 12.41 -7.03 -15.10
N ALA A 98 11.74 -5.92 -14.75
CA ALA A 98 10.54 -5.49 -15.47
C ALA A 98 10.82 -5.17 -16.96
N LYS A 99 11.97 -4.55 -17.28
CA LYS A 99 12.38 -4.31 -18.68
C LYS A 99 12.56 -5.62 -19.47
N MET A 100 13.12 -6.66 -18.85
CA MET A 100 13.24 -7.98 -19.48
C MET A 100 11.88 -8.57 -19.83
N PHE A 101 10.90 -8.49 -18.93
CA PHE A 101 9.55 -8.99 -19.18
C PHE A 101 8.73 -8.13 -20.14
N ARG A 102 8.97 -6.82 -20.17
CA ARG A 102 8.41 -5.91 -21.18
C ARG A 102 8.89 -6.25 -22.59
N GLY A 103 10.12 -6.75 -22.74
CA GLY A 103 10.71 -7.09 -24.04
C GLY A 103 11.07 -5.83 -24.85
N ASP A 104 10.98 -5.92 -26.18
CA ASP A 104 11.38 -4.82 -27.08
C ASP A 104 10.39 -3.65 -27.08
N GLN A 105 9.09 -3.96 -26.93
CA GLN A 105 7.99 -3.00 -26.90
C GLN A 105 6.91 -3.43 -25.90
N GLY A 106 6.35 -2.47 -25.16
CA GLY A 106 5.26 -2.72 -24.24
C GLY A 106 5.15 -1.71 -23.11
N CYS A 107 4.63 -2.17 -21.98
CA CYS A 107 4.33 -1.35 -20.82
C CYS A 107 5.15 -1.80 -19.61
N ILE A 108 5.54 -0.85 -18.76
CA ILE A 108 6.03 -1.12 -17.41
C ILE A 108 5.02 -0.53 -16.43
N LEU A 109 4.41 -1.38 -15.63
CA LEU A 109 3.64 -0.94 -14.47
C LEU A 109 4.61 -0.61 -13.35
N HIS A 110 4.55 0.61 -12.84
CA HIS A 110 5.31 1.10 -11.70
C HIS A 110 4.36 1.22 -10.49
N PHE A 111 4.58 0.43 -9.45
CA PHE A 111 3.76 0.38 -8.25
C PHE A 111 4.33 1.32 -7.20
N HIS A 112 3.61 2.40 -6.92
CA HIS A 112 3.95 3.34 -5.86
C HIS A 112 3.96 2.63 -4.49
N SER A 113 4.77 3.13 -3.55
CA SER A 113 4.87 2.57 -2.19
C SER A 113 3.53 2.52 -1.44
N SER A 114 2.58 3.41 -1.79
CA SER A 114 1.22 3.41 -1.24
C SER A 114 0.46 2.11 -1.53
N MET A 115 0.75 1.42 -2.64
CA MET A 115 0.15 0.14 -3.01
C MET A 115 0.52 -0.97 -2.02
N ARG A 116 1.78 -1.05 -1.60
CA ARG A 116 2.24 -2.05 -0.62
C ARG A 116 1.72 -1.74 0.78
N ARG A 117 1.47 -0.47 1.11
CA ARG A 117 0.97 -0.04 2.42
C ARG A 117 -0.56 -0.04 2.54
N ALA A 118 -1.29 -0.21 1.44
CA ALA A 118 -2.75 -0.18 1.44
C ALA A 118 -3.36 -1.28 2.32
N LEU A 119 -4.54 -0.98 2.89
CA LEU A 119 -5.30 -1.90 3.76
C LEU A 119 -5.83 -3.14 3.02
N GLY A 120 -6.25 -2.99 1.77
CA GLY A 120 -6.93 -4.05 0.99
C GLY A 120 -6.17 -4.53 -0.25
N ILE A 121 -4.96 -4.01 -0.51
CA ILE A 121 -4.10 -4.48 -1.60
C ILE A 121 -2.98 -5.33 -0.97
N PHE A 122 -3.26 -6.63 -0.83
CA PHE A 122 -2.32 -7.53 -0.18
C PHE A 122 -1.12 -7.81 -1.07
N SER A 123 0.05 -7.88 -0.45
CA SER A 123 1.33 -8.12 -1.12
C SER A 123 2.35 -8.73 -0.15
N CYS A 124 3.26 -9.53 -0.68
CA CYS A 124 4.34 -10.13 0.10
C CYS A 124 5.60 -10.37 -0.74
N ASP A 125 6.75 -10.39 -0.05
CA ASP A 125 8.02 -10.86 -0.56
C ASP A 125 8.03 -12.40 -0.61
N VAL A 126 8.20 -12.94 -1.81
CA VAL A 126 8.32 -14.38 -2.06
C VAL A 126 9.69 -14.74 -2.63
N SER A 127 10.64 -13.81 -2.67
CA SER A 127 12.00 -14.02 -3.18
C SER A 127 12.77 -15.11 -2.41
N TRP A 128 12.42 -15.34 -1.14
CA TRP A 128 13.01 -16.37 -0.30
C TRP A 128 12.62 -17.80 -0.71
N ILE A 129 11.52 -17.98 -1.43
CA ILE A 129 11.03 -19.29 -1.88
C ILE A 129 10.99 -19.43 -3.40
N SER A 130 10.95 -18.31 -4.13
CA SER A 130 10.93 -18.32 -5.59
C SER A 130 12.19 -19.00 -6.14
N PRO A 131 12.07 -19.90 -7.14
CA PRO A 131 13.22 -20.53 -7.77
C PRO A 131 14.06 -19.52 -8.59
N PHE A 132 13.50 -18.36 -8.91
CA PHE A 132 14.14 -17.30 -9.70
C PHE A 132 14.63 -16.16 -8.80
N LYS A 133 15.59 -16.44 -7.91
CA LYS A 133 16.09 -15.47 -6.91
C LYS A 133 16.51 -14.11 -7.46
N HIS A 134 17.01 -14.08 -8.70
CA HIS A 134 17.42 -12.85 -9.38
C HIS A 134 16.25 -11.93 -9.74
N GLU A 135 15.03 -12.45 -9.83
CA GLU A 135 13.82 -11.68 -10.12
C GLU A 135 13.33 -10.89 -8.89
N ARG A 136 13.80 -11.24 -7.67
CA ARG A 136 13.42 -10.60 -6.39
C ARG A 136 11.91 -10.38 -6.28
N GLU A 137 11.18 -11.46 -6.50
CA GLU A 137 9.74 -11.44 -6.72
C GLU A 137 8.95 -10.97 -5.49
N ILE A 138 8.14 -9.94 -5.69
CA ILE A 138 7.12 -9.44 -4.78
C ILE A 138 5.76 -9.72 -5.41
N LEU A 139 4.91 -10.44 -4.70
CA LEU A 139 3.63 -10.91 -5.20
C LEU A 139 2.49 -10.07 -4.63
N PHE A 140 1.69 -9.47 -5.51
CA PHE A 140 0.43 -8.83 -5.17
C PHE A 140 -0.73 -9.81 -5.33
N ALA A 141 -1.63 -9.83 -4.36
CA ALA A 141 -2.82 -10.65 -4.40
C ALA A 141 -3.84 -10.09 -5.38
N LYS A 142 -4.62 -10.97 -6.00
CA LYS A 142 -5.85 -10.57 -6.70
C LYS A 142 -6.82 -9.88 -5.73
N SER A 143 -7.63 -8.95 -6.23
CA SER A 143 -8.65 -8.26 -5.44
C SER A 143 -9.84 -9.20 -5.15
N LEU A 144 -10.21 -9.34 -3.88
CA LEU A 144 -11.42 -10.06 -3.46
C LEU A 144 -12.58 -9.10 -3.24
N LEU A 145 -13.37 -8.90 -4.29
CA LEU A 145 -14.65 -8.19 -4.18
C LEU A 145 -15.65 -9.09 -3.43
N ASN A 146 -16.09 -8.64 -2.26
CA ASN A 146 -17.12 -9.35 -1.49
C ASN A 146 -18.51 -8.77 -1.82
N PHE A 147 -19.56 -9.57 -1.68
CA PHE A 147 -20.94 -9.10 -1.90
C PHE A 147 -21.51 -8.31 -0.70
N ILE A 148 -20.78 -8.26 0.41
CA ILE A 148 -21.22 -7.64 1.67
C ILE A 148 -20.94 -6.13 1.65
N ASN A 149 -19.79 -5.71 1.13
CA ASN A 149 -19.42 -4.30 1.11
C ASN A 149 -19.93 -3.63 -0.18
N ASP A 150 -20.23 -2.34 -0.08
CA ASP A 150 -20.58 -1.55 -1.25
C ASP A 150 -19.34 -1.20 -2.09
N GLU A 151 -19.59 -0.79 -3.33
CA GLU A 151 -18.54 -0.39 -4.28
C GLU A 151 -17.64 0.72 -3.70
N ASN A 152 -18.21 1.64 -2.91
CA ASN A 152 -17.45 2.70 -2.26
C ASN A 152 -16.43 2.15 -1.26
N THR A 153 -16.79 1.12 -0.50
CA THR A 153 -15.91 0.46 0.46
C THR A 153 -14.82 -0.32 -0.24
N HIS A 154 -15.13 -1.04 -1.34
CA HIS A 154 -14.09 -1.68 -2.15
C HIS A 154 -13.14 -0.64 -2.74
N LYS A 155 -13.67 0.44 -3.32
CA LYS A 155 -12.86 1.51 -3.91
C LYS A 155 -11.85 2.09 -2.92
N LYS A 156 -12.29 2.40 -1.69
CA LYS A 156 -11.40 2.96 -0.65
C LYS A 156 -10.32 1.98 -0.19
N THR A 157 -10.63 0.69 -0.15
CA THR A 157 -9.75 -0.30 0.51
C THR A 157 -8.79 -0.97 -0.45
N MET A 158 -9.24 -1.30 -1.67
CA MET A 158 -8.50 -2.19 -2.57
C MET A 158 -8.36 -1.69 -4.01
N ALA A 159 -8.97 -0.56 -4.37
CA ALA A 159 -8.79 -0.01 -5.71
C ALA A 159 -7.47 0.74 -5.86
N TRP A 160 -6.98 0.76 -7.08
CA TRP A 160 -5.81 1.52 -7.50
C TRP A 160 -6.17 2.43 -8.67
N ASN A 161 -5.46 3.53 -8.82
CA ASN A 161 -5.52 4.39 -10.00
C ASN A 161 -4.31 4.15 -10.88
N ALA A 162 -4.39 4.55 -12.14
CA ALA A 162 -3.30 4.42 -13.10
C ALA A 162 -3.10 5.72 -13.87
N ASN A 163 -1.86 6.19 -13.95
CA ASN A 163 -1.49 7.40 -14.68
C ASN A 163 -0.26 7.13 -15.56
N VAL A 164 -0.16 7.78 -16.72
CA VAL A 164 1.07 7.74 -17.51
C VAL A 164 2.14 8.54 -16.78
N GLU A 165 3.24 7.89 -16.40
CA GLU A 165 4.37 8.54 -15.74
C GLU A 165 5.36 9.08 -16.76
N ASN A 166 5.69 8.26 -17.76
CA ASN A 166 6.48 8.64 -18.92
C ASN A 166 6.16 7.71 -20.08
N GLU A 167 6.44 8.16 -21.30
CA GLU A 167 6.35 7.32 -22.48
C GLU A 167 7.36 7.72 -23.55
N ASP A 168 7.88 6.71 -24.23
CA ASP A 168 8.66 6.84 -25.45
C ASP A 168 8.10 5.90 -26.54
N GLU A 169 8.81 5.81 -27.67
CA GLU A 169 8.43 4.97 -28.82
C GLU A 169 8.26 3.48 -28.45
N TYR A 170 9.04 2.99 -27.47
CA TYR A 170 9.16 1.57 -27.15
C TYR A 170 8.51 1.19 -25.82
N THR A 171 8.41 2.13 -24.88
CA THR A 171 7.96 1.88 -23.51
C THR A 171 6.94 2.91 -23.09
N GLN A 172 5.84 2.44 -22.51
CA GLN A 172 4.93 3.27 -21.74
C GLN A 172 5.04 2.88 -20.27
N MET A 173 5.40 3.82 -19.40
CA MET A 173 5.46 3.59 -17.95
C MET A 173 4.19 4.11 -17.30
N ILE A 174 3.50 3.22 -16.59
CA ILE A 174 2.23 3.50 -15.94
C ILE A 174 2.41 3.42 -14.43
N LEU A 175 2.25 4.55 -13.75
CA LEU A 175 2.25 4.62 -12.30
C LEU A 175 0.91 4.14 -11.74
N LEU A 176 0.98 3.15 -10.85
CA LEU A 176 -0.13 2.64 -10.07
C LEU A 176 -0.04 3.14 -8.64
N THR A 177 -1.11 3.78 -8.17
CA THR A 177 -1.25 4.35 -6.83
C THR A 177 -2.47 3.78 -6.14
N TRP A 178 -2.43 3.60 -4.82
CA TRP A 178 -3.63 3.27 -4.06
C TRP A 178 -4.63 4.42 -4.18
N THR A 179 -5.91 4.13 -4.49
CA THR A 179 -6.90 5.20 -4.72
C THR A 179 -7.06 6.14 -3.51
N GLU A 180 -6.94 5.62 -2.30
CA GLU A 180 -7.00 6.44 -1.07
C GLU A 180 -5.85 7.46 -0.97
N TYR A 181 -4.66 7.12 -1.49
CA TYR A 181 -3.52 8.03 -1.55
C TYR A 181 -3.85 9.25 -2.42
N ASP A 182 -4.33 9.02 -3.65
CA ASP A 182 -4.66 10.10 -4.58
C ASP A 182 -5.84 10.95 -4.08
N GLU A 183 -6.84 10.33 -3.46
CA GLU A 183 -8.01 11.06 -2.94
C GLU A 183 -7.67 12.04 -1.80
N HIS A 184 -6.53 11.87 -1.12
CA HIS A 184 -6.14 12.69 0.02
C HIS A 184 -4.98 13.64 -0.28
N ILE A 185 -4.19 13.41 -1.32
CA ILE A 185 -2.95 14.13 -1.58
C ILE A 185 -3.14 15.66 -1.62
N GLN A 186 -4.14 16.15 -2.35
CA GLN A 186 -4.44 17.58 -2.45
C GLN A 186 -4.92 18.19 -1.12
N GLN A 187 -5.70 17.44 -0.34
CA GLN A 187 -6.18 17.92 0.96
C GLN A 187 -5.06 18.01 1.98
N ILE A 188 -4.11 17.08 1.92
CA ILE A 188 -2.93 17.07 2.78
C ILE A 188 -2.06 18.29 2.52
N VAL A 189 -1.78 18.59 1.24
CA VAL A 189 -1.02 19.79 0.85
C VAL A 189 -1.73 21.05 1.37
N ARG A 190 -3.04 21.21 1.08
CA ARG A 190 -3.83 22.36 1.55
C ARG A 190 -3.82 22.51 3.07
N VAL A 191 -3.92 21.41 3.82
CA VAL A 191 -3.87 21.47 5.29
C VAL A 191 -2.46 21.85 5.75
N ASN A 192 -1.41 21.28 5.15
CA ASN A 192 -0.02 21.59 5.48
C ASN A 192 0.30 23.08 5.27
N GLU A 193 -0.18 23.68 4.17
CA GLU A 193 -0.03 25.12 3.87
C GLU A 193 -0.68 26.04 4.91
N MET A 194 -1.65 25.56 5.69
CA MET A 194 -2.27 26.34 6.77
C MET A 194 -1.37 26.51 7.99
N PHE A 195 -0.20 25.87 8.01
CA PHE A 195 0.77 25.93 9.11
C PHE A 195 2.10 26.49 8.62
N ASN A 196 2.75 27.32 9.45
CA ASN A 196 4.07 27.88 9.15
C ASN A 196 5.22 26.88 9.41
N TYR A 197 4.91 25.59 9.51
CA TYR A 197 5.86 24.52 9.78
C TYR A 197 5.34 23.23 9.13
N SER A 198 6.27 22.35 8.74
CA SER A 198 5.91 21.07 8.15
C SER A 198 5.26 20.15 9.17
N ILE A 199 4.11 19.58 8.79
CA ILE A 199 3.46 18.52 9.54
C ILE A 199 3.62 17.21 8.76
N ASP A 200 3.73 16.11 9.47
CA ASP A 200 3.77 14.78 8.87
C ASP A 200 2.53 14.49 8.04
N PHE A 201 2.71 14.17 6.75
CA PHE A 201 1.60 13.89 5.83
C PHE A 201 0.75 12.71 6.25
N ASN A 202 1.32 11.68 6.87
CA ASN A 202 0.53 10.57 7.42
C ASN A 202 -0.29 11.01 8.64
N LEU A 203 0.21 11.93 9.46
CA LEU A 203 -0.59 12.53 10.53
C LEU A 203 -1.75 13.34 9.96
N ILE A 204 -1.52 14.20 8.97
CA ILE A 204 -2.60 14.96 8.32
C ILE A 204 -3.63 14.01 7.69
N TYR A 205 -3.17 13.02 6.92
CA TYR A 205 -4.00 11.97 6.32
C TYR A 205 -4.90 11.31 7.36
N PHE A 206 -4.30 10.85 8.46
CA PHE A 206 -5.04 10.16 9.51
C PHE A 206 -6.10 11.06 10.17
N VAL A 207 -5.74 12.31 10.48
CA VAL A 207 -6.69 13.28 11.07
C VAL A 207 -7.81 13.63 10.09
N LEU A 208 -7.52 13.79 8.80
CA LEU A 208 -8.52 13.98 7.75
C LEU A 208 -9.49 12.80 7.71
N LYS A 209 -8.97 11.57 7.74
CA LYS A 209 -9.77 10.33 7.75
C LYS A 209 -10.71 10.30 8.96
N CYS A 210 -10.19 10.58 10.16
CA CYS A 210 -10.99 10.65 11.39
C CYS A 210 -12.09 11.74 11.32
N ASN A 211 -11.85 12.84 10.60
CA ASN A 211 -12.78 13.96 10.47
C ASN A 211 -13.58 13.94 9.15
N LYS A 212 -13.67 12.79 8.47
CA LYS A 212 -14.42 12.63 7.20
C LYS A 212 -14.04 13.69 6.15
N LYS A 213 -12.73 13.93 5.98
CA LYS A 213 -12.16 14.91 5.03
C LYS A 213 -12.52 16.38 5.34
N ASN A 214 -12.97 16.70 6.56
CA ASN A 214 -13.27 18.08 6.96
C ASN A 214 -11.98 18.84 7.33
N ILE A 215 -11.54 19.72 6.43
CA ILE A 215 -10.31 20.51 6.57
C ILE A 215 -10.31 21.42 7.81
N ILE A 216 -11.44 22.08 8.11
CA ILE A 216 -11.54 23.01 9.24
C ILE A 216 -11.36 22.26 10.57
N HIS A 217 -12.09 21.15 10.75
CA HIS A 217 -11.97 20.33 11.96
C HIS A 217 -10.58 19.69 12.08
N THR A 218 -10.01 19.25 10.96
CA THR A 218 -8.64 18.73 10.89
C THR A 218 -7.64 19.77 11.39
N ARG A 219 -7.71 21.01 10.88
CA ARG A 219 -6.84 22.10 11.31
C ARG A 219 -6.97 22.39 12.81
N LEU A 220 -8.20 22.48 13.32
CA LEU A 220 -8.45 22.71 14.75
C LEU A 220 -7.86 21.60 15.62
N MET A 221 -8.03 20.34 15.21
CA MET A 221 -7.50 19.17 15.91
C MET A 221 -5.97 19.14 15.90
N LEU A 222 -5.34 19.42 14.76
CA LEU A 222 -3.88 19.53 14.63
C LEU A 222 -3.32 20.68 15.49
N HIS A 223 -3.98 21.85 15.54
CA HIS A 223 -3.57 22.93 16.45
C HIS A 223 -3.68 22.54 17.93
N ALA A 224 -4.75 21.83 18.32
CA ALA A 224 -4.93 21.35 19.69
C ALA A 224 -3.86 20.33 20.07
N PHE A 225 -3.55 19.41 19.15
CA PHE A 225 -2.47 18.44 19.29
C PHE A 225 -1.10 19.14 19.45
N GLU A 226 -0.81 20.13 18.62
CA GLU A 226 0.47 20.85 18.68
C GLU A 226 0.63 21.67 19.98
N LYS A 227 -0.44 22.30 20.47
CA LYS A 227 -0.43 22.91 21.82
C LYS A 227 -0.17 21.86 22.90
N TRP A 228 -0.83 20.71 22.82
CA TRP A 228 -0.62 19.62 23.75
C TRP A 228 0.83 19.11 23.70
N ARG A 229 1.39 18.90 22.51
CA ARG A 229 2.76 18.45 22.30
C ARG A 229 3.79 19.39 22.94
N ARG A 230 3.64 20.71 22.72
CA ARG A 230 4.51 21.76 23.28
C ARG A 230 4.50 21.85 24.80
N ASN A 231 3.49 21.31 25.47
CA ASN A 231 3.43 21.24 26.94
C ASN A 231 4.31 20.11 27.53
N GLY A 232 5.40 19.73 26.84
CA GLY A 232 6.37 18.73 27.31
C GLY A 232 5.98 17.28 27.05
N ASN A 233 4.90 17.01 26.32
CA ASN A 233 4.43 15.64 26.07
C ASN A 233 5.34 14.84 25.12
N ASP A 234 6.20 15.51 24.34
CA ASP A 234 7.28 14.85 23.60
C ASP A 234 8.21 14.03 24.53
N LYS A 235 8.47 14.52 25.74
CA LYS A 235 9.31 13.79 26.72
C LYS A 235 8.61 12.54 27.23
N LYS A 236 7.31 12.63 27.52
CA LYS A 236 6.50 11.47 27.93
C LYS A 236 6.49 10.36 26.88
N TYR A 237 6.44 10.72 25.60
CA TYR A 237 6.54 9.73 24.53
C TYR A 237 7.90 9.05 24.51
N LYS A 238 9.02 9.78 24.67
CA LYS A 238 10.36 9.17 24.70
C LYS A 238 10.50 8.10 25.77
N GLU A 239 9.82 8.26 26.91
CA GLU A 239 9.79 7.27 28.00
C GLU A 239 9.02 5.99 27.62
N ARG A 240 8.02 6.09 26.72
CA ARG A 240 7.15 4.98 26.28
C ARG A 240 7.42 4.48 24.86
N MET A 241 8.36 5.08 24.15
CA MET A 241 8.63 4.83 22.73
C MET A 241 8.86 3.34 22.44
N LYS A 242 9.49 2.62 23.37
CA LYS A 242 9.75 1.17 23.23
C LYS A 242 8.45 0.37 23.09
N GLU A 243 7.40 0.71 23.83
CA GLU A 243 6.09 0.03 23.76
C GLU A 243 5.49 0.13 22.36
N PHE A 244 5.59 1.29 21.72
CA PHE A 244 5.09 1.52 20.37
C PHE A 244 5.91 0.75 19.33
N VAL A 245 7.24 0.78 19.44
CA VAL A 245 8.15 0.13 18.48
C VAL A 245 8.03 -1.39 18.56
N GLU A 246 7.86 -1.96 19.75
CA GLU A 246 7.60 -3.40 19.94
C GLU A 246 6.31 -3.85 19.23
N GLU A 247 5.31 -2.95 19.14
CA GLU A 247 4.06 -3.17 18.42
C GLU A 247 4.10 -2.64 16.97
N ARG A 248 5.30 -2.46 16.39
CA ARG A 248 5.54 -2.03 15.00
C ARG A 248 5.03 -0.62 14.65
N CYS A 249 4.74 0.21 15.66
CA CYS A 249 4.30 1.57 15.45
C CYS A 249 5.50 2.48 15.26
N CYS A 250 5.95 2.63 14.01
CA CYS A 250 7.23 3.27 13.69
C CYS A 250 7.13 4.77 13.39
N ASN A 251 5.92 5.30 13.17
CA ASN A 251 5.71 6.73 12.91
C ASN A 251 5.56 7.52 14.22
N TYR A 252 6.58 8.30 14.55
CA TYR A 252 6.65 9.15 15.74
C TYR A 252 5.42 10.07 15.92
N ASN A 253 5.01 10.76 14.85
CA ASN A 253 3.93 11.76 14.92
C ASN A 253 2.57 11.10 15.13
N ILE A 254 2.33 9.94 14.49
CA ILE A 254 1.13 9.12 14.72
C ILE A 254 1.10 8.63 16.16
N ASN A 255 2.20 8.09 16.69
CA ASN A 255 2.25 7.56 18.05
C ASN A 255 1.90 8.62 19.10
N LEU A 256 2.50 9.82 18.98
CA LEU A 256 2.18 10.96 19.83
C LEU A 256 0.71 11.38 19.72
N PHE A 257 0.18 11.40 18.50
CA PHE A 257 -1.21 11.76 18.28
C PHE A 257 -2.18 10.74 18.89
N CYS A 258 -1.86 9.44 18.83
CA CYS A 258 -2.59 8.40 19.53
C CYS A 258 -2.56 8.60 21.05
N MET A 259 -1.41 8.98 21.64
CA MET A 259 -1.34 9.34 23.07
C MET A 259 -2.25 10.55 23.40
N PHE A 260 -2.22 11.59 22.57
CA PHE A 260 -3.09 12.75 22.72
C PHE A 260 -4.58 12.36 22.72
N LEU A 261 -4.98 11.49 21.79
CA LEU A 261 -6.36 11.01 21.71
C LEU A 261 -6.74 10.16 22.92
N SER A 262 -5.85 9.29 23.40
CA SER A 262 -6.07 8.46 24.59
C SER A 262 -6.26 9.30 25.85
N GLU A 263 -5.54 10.43 26.01
CA GLU A 263 -5.79 11.34 27.13
C GLU A 263 -7.16 12.02 27.06
N LYS A 264 -7.68 12.27 25.85
CA LYS A 264 -9.02 12.85 25.63
C LYS A 264 -10.14 11.81 25.71
N LYS A 265 -9.84 10.56 25.40
CA LYS A 265 -10.77 9.42 25.39
C LYS A 265 -10.09 8.22 26.07
N PRO A 266 -10.18 8.12 27.41
CA PRO A 266 -9.44 7.11 28.19
C PRO A 266 -9.72 5.64 27.85
N ILE A 267 -10.77 5.36 27.08
CA ILE A 267 -11.14 4.02 26.61
C ILE A 267 -10.20 3.54 25.48
N LEU A 268 -9.52 4.45 24.78
CA LEU A 268 -8.58 4.12 23.72
C LEU A 268 -7.18 3.88 24.31
N ASN A 269 -6.65 2.67 24.20
CA ASN A 269 -5.23 2.42 24.43
C ASN A 269 -4.42 3.01 23.25
N ALA A 270 -3.46 3.88 23.57
CA ALA A 270 -2.67 4.60 22.57
C ALA A 270 -1.86 3.66 21.68
N VAL A 271 -1.29 2.59 22.24
CA VAL A 271 -0.44 1.64 21.51
C VAL A 271 -1.28 0.78 20.59
N ASP A 272 -2.37 0.20 21.09
CA ASP A 272 -3.30 -0.60 20.27
C ASP A 272 -3.88 0.21 19.12
N PHE A 273 -4.21 1.48 19.39
CA PHE A 273 -4.73 2.38 18.36
C PHE A 273 -3.66 2.73 17.32
N ALA A 274 -2.43 3.07 17.74
CA ALA A 274 -1.33 3.33 16.82
C ALA A 274 -1.01 2.10 15.96
N LYS A 275 -1.10 0.89 16.52
CA LYS A 275 -0.90 -0.38 15.80
C LYS A 275 -1.96 -0.58 14.73
N SER A 276 -3.23 -0.37 15.07
CA SER A 276 -4.33 -0.44 14.11
C SER A 276 -4.12 0.55 12.95
N VAL A 277 -3.69 1.78 13.25
CA VAL A 277 -3.45 2.80 12.23
C VAL A 277 -2.26 2.43 11.34
N THR A 278 -1.16 1.99 11.94
CA THR A 278 0.10 1.75 11.24
C THR A 278 0.07 0.46 10.42
N VAL A 279 -0.41 -0.64 11.02
CA VAL A 279 -0.33 -1.99 10.44
C VAL A 279 -1.57 -2.33 9.62
N SER A 280 -2.76 -1.92 10.07
CA SER A 280 -4.03 -2.25 9.40
C SER A 280 -4.43 -1.19 8.40
N ASP A 281 -4.69 0.05 8.85
CA ASP A 281 -5.17 1.12 7.97
C ASP A 281 -4.15 1.54 6.90
N GLY A 282 -2.86 1.40 7.22
CA GLY A 282 -1.76 1.79 6.37
C GLY A 282 -1.47 3.30 6.44
N LEU A 283 -0.21 3.64 6.21
CA LEU A 283 0.29 5.01 6.17
C LEU A 283 0.84 5.29 4.77
N PRO A 284 0.01 5.77 3.83
CA PRO A 284 0.32 5.69 2.41
C PRO A 284 1.42 6.63 1.95
N PHE A 285 1.78 7.63 2.76
CA PHE A 285 2.77 8.63 2.40
C PHE A 285 4.16 8.24 2.90
N VAL A 286 5.17 8.49 2.07
CA VAL A 286 6.59 8.27 2.35
C VAL A 286 7.36 9.58 2.29
N GLU A 287 8.64 9.59 2.65
CA GLU A 287 9.43 10.82 2.68
C GLU A 287 9.52 11.49 1.30
N LYS A 288 9.70 10.69 0.24
CA LYS A 288 9.82 11.19 -1.14
C LYS A 288 8.59 11.95 -1.63
N ASP A 289 7.39 11.63 -1.11
CA ASP A 289 6.14 12.30 -1.47
C ASP A 289 6.18 13.77 -1.03
N ARG A 290 6.86 14.07 0.08
CA ARG A 290 7.05 15.47 0.51
C ARG A 290 7.87 16.25 -0.50
N ASN A 291 8.91 15.63 -1.05
CA ASN A 291 9.77 16.29 -2.03
C ASN A 291 8.98 16.60 -3.30
N VAL A 292 8.25 15.61 -3.83
CA VAL A 292 7.42 15.78 -5.05
C VAL A 292 6.34 16.83 -4.84
N LEU A 293 5.66 16.80 -3.69
CA LEU A 293 4.56 17.73 -3.41
C LEU A 293 5.02 19.15 -3.08
N ASN A 294 6.24 19.32 -2.57
CA ASN A 294 6.85 20.64 -2.40
C ASN A 294 7.14 21.35 -3.74
N PHE A 295 7.27 20.62 -4.85
CA PHE A 295 7.42 21.22 -6.18
C PHE A 295 6.07 21.60 -6.83
N LEU A 296 4.95 21.10 -6.30
CA LEU A 296 3.60 21.46 -6.74
C LEU A 296 3.01 22.66 -5.96
N MET A 297 3.75 23.17 -4.97
CA MET A 297 3.49 24.42 -4.22
C MET A 297 4.24 25.58 -4.84
#